data_AF-A0A2S9QPA7-F1
#
_entry.id   AF-A0A2S9QPA7-F1
#
_cell.length_a   1.000
_cell.length_b   1.000
_cell.length_c   1.000
_cell.angle_alpha   90.00
_cell.angle_beta   90.00
_cell.angle_gamma   90.00
#
_symmetry.space_group_name_H-M   'P 1'
#
loop_
_entity.id
_entity.type
_entity.pdbx_description
1 polymer ?
#
loop_
_entity_poly.entity_id
_entity_poly.type
_entity_poly.pdbx_seq_one_letter_code
_entity_poly.pdbx_strand_id
1 'polypeptide(L)'
;MNHRAGSSAWAPAPPESRAPGISGAIASLVILLRGDEVRQVVADRRYSGKFVVRLTPEAHRQLALEAAEQRVSLNRLAASRLVGA
;
A
#
# COMPACT_ATOMS: atom_id res chain seq x y z
N MET A 1 40.16 -38.65 -11.67
CA MET A 1 38.78 -38.39 -12.13
C MET A 1 37.81 -38.49 -10.97
N ASN A 2 36.86 -37.54 -10.94
CA ASN A 2 35.54 -37.52 -10.27
C ASN A 2 35.39 -37.37 -8.73
N HIS A 3 34.99 -36.14 -8.37
CA HIS A 3 33.76 -35.70 -7.68
C HIS A 3 33.22 -36.43 -6.42
N ARG A 4 33.08 -35.64 -5.33
CA ARG A 4 31.92 -35.61 -4.40
C ARG A 4 31.67 -34.13 -4.04
N ALA A 5 30.51 -33.55 -4.35
CA ALA A 5 29.31 -33.46 -3.50
C ALA A 5 29.62 -32.74 -2.17
N GLY A 6 28.96 -31.69 -1.72
CA GLY A 6 27.74 -30.97 -2.08
C GLY A 6 27.45 -29.97 -0.94
N SER A 7 26.66 -28.94 -1.23
CA SER A 7 25.91 -28.03 -0.34
C SER A 7 26.31 -27.86 1.14
N SER A 8 26.56 -26.60 1.54
CA SER A 8 25.76 -25.99 2.62
C SER A 8 25.72 -24.46 2.48
N ALA A 9 24.57 -23.97 2.02
CA ALA A 9 24.11 -22.64 2.34
C ALA A 9 23.71 -22.67 3.82
N TRP A 10 24.54 -22.09 4.69
CA TRP A 10 24.24 -21.68 6.07
C TRP A 10 25.58 -21.58 6.82
N ALA A 11 26.14 -20.38 6.85
CA ALA A 11 27.01 -20.00 7.95
C ALA A 11 26.15 -19.12 8.86
N PRO A 12 25.98 -19.44 10.16
CA PRO A 12 25.39 -18.49 11.07
C PRO A 12 26.30 -17.25 11.12
N ALA A 13 25.70 -16.07 10.95
CA ALA A 13 26.44 -14.81 11.03
C ALA A 13 27.17 -14.69 12.39
N PRO A 14 28.34 -14.02 12.44
CA PRO A 14 29.15 -13.90 13.64
C PRO A 14 28.36 -13.28 14.82
N PRO A 15 28.66 -13.65 16.07
CA PRO A 15 27.89 -13.27 17.25
C PRO A 15 28.22 -11.84 17.69
N GLU A 16 27.90 -10.84 16.86
CA GLU A 16 27.72 -9.43 17.25
C GLU A 16 27.23 -8.56 16.08
N SER A 17 26.31 -9.06 15.26
CA SER A 17 25.52 -8.17 14.39
C SER A 17 24.44 -7.49 15.23
N ARG A 18 24.80 -6.45 16.00
CA ARG A 18 23.81 -5.58 16.63
C ARG A 18 23.10 -4.82 15.52
N ALA A 19 21.80 -5.04 15.37
CA ALA A 19 20.98 -4.28 14.43
C ALA A 19 21.19 -2.78 14.69
N PRO A 20 21.37 -1.95 13.65
CA PRO A 20 21.57 -0.52 13.84
C PRO A 20 20.41 0.03 14.66
N GLY A 21 20.73 0.88 15.64
CA GLY A 21 19.72 1.65 16.35
C GLY A 21 18.94 2.55 15.37
N ILE A 22 17.86 3.19 15.85
CA ILE A 22 16.95 3.98 15.02
C ILE A 22 17.69 4.99 14.12
N SER A 23 18.71 5.68 14.65
CA SER A 23 19.53 6.61 13.87
C SER A 23 20.31 5.95 12.74
N GLY A 24 20.83 4.73 12.96
CA GLY A 24 21.50 3.95 11.92
C GLY A 24 20.51 3.46 10.86
N ALA A 25 19.32 3.03 11.27
CA ALA A 25 18.26 2.64 10.33
C ALA A 25 17.78 3.81 9.46
N ILE A 26 17.64 5.00 10.04
CA ILE A 26 17.30 6.24 9.31
C ILE A 26 18.44 6.61 8.35
N ALA A 27 19.71 6.53 8.77
CA ALA A 27 20.85 6.82 7.91
C ALA A 27 20.91 5.85 6.71
N SER A 28 20.68 4.55 6.93
CA SER A 28 20.59 3.55 5.86
C SER A 28 19.42 3.84 4.91
N LEU A 29 18.25 4.26 5.43
CA LEU A 29 17.10 4.66 4.61
C LEU A 29 17.41 5.91 3.76
N VAL A 30 18.06 6.92 4.33
CA VAL A 30 18.45 8.14 3.61
C VAL A 30 19.46 7.85 2.51
N ILE A 31 20.41 6.94 2.73
CA ILE A 31 21.37 6.51 1.70
C ILE A 31 20.64 5.76 0.57
N LEU A 32 19.72 4.85 0.92
CA LEU A 32 18.90 4.11 -0.05
C LEU A 32 18.05 5.06 -0.92
N LEU A 33 17.45 6.09 -0.31
CA LEU A 33 16.63 7.09 -1.00
C LEU A 33 17.44 8.09 -1.83
N ARG A 34 18.76 8.22 -1.61
CA ARG A 34 19.64 9.11 -2.40
C ARG A 34 20.32 8.39 -3.57
N GLY A 35 20.44 7.06 -3.51
CA GLY A 35 21.23 6.26 -4.46
C GLY A 35 20.44 5.67 -5.62
N ASP A 36 19.18 5.30 -5.40
CA ASP A 36 18.28 4.92 -6.47
C ASP A 36 17.36 6.11 -6.76
N GLU A 37 17.18 6.43 -8.05
CA GLU A 37 16.06 7.24 -8.51
C GLU A 37 14.82 6.74 -7.79
N VAL A 38 14.37 7.53 -6.81
CA VAL A 38 13.16 7.26 -6.05
C VAL A 38 12.12 6.96 -7.11
N ARG A 39 11.79 5.67 -7.30
CA ARG A 39 10.75 5.27 -8.21
C ARG A 39 9.54 5.98 -7.66
N GLN A 40 9.21 7.12 -8.26
CA GLN A 40 8.11 7.96 -7.82
C GLN A 40 6.96 6.99 -7.73
N VAL A 41 6.50 6.78 -6.50
CA VAL A 41 5.47 5.79 -6.21
C VAL A 41 4.38 6.05 -7.25
N VAL A 42 4.02 5.04 -8.05
CA VAL A 42 2.99 5.20 -9.11
C VAL A 42 1.68 5.78 -8.52
N ALA A 43 1.54 5.71 -7.19
CA ALA A 43 0.50 6.28 -6.37
C ALA A 43 0.47 7.82 -6.23
N ASP A 44 1.49 8.58 -6.67
CA ASP A 44 1.46 10.05 -6.50
C ASP A 44 0.61 10.77 -7.56
N ARG A 45 -0.05 10.02 -8.45
CA ARG A 45 -1.04 10.58 -9.35
C ARG A 45 -2.31 10.90 -8.57
N ARG A 46 -2.61 12.19 -8.43
CA ARG A 46 -3.92 12.65 -7.96
C ARG A 46 -4.96 12.32 -9.02
N TYR A 47 -5.77 11.30 -8.76
CA TYR A 47 -6.94 10.98 -9.58
C TYR A 47 -8.14 11.78 -9.08
N SER A 48 -8.58 12.73 -9.89
CA SER A 48 -9.82 13.46 -9.68
C SER A 48 -10.71 13.31 -10.90
N GLY A 49 -12.00 13.09 -10.69
CA GLY A 49 -12.97 12.98 -11.76
C GLY A 49 -14.38 13.10 -11.24
N LYS A 50 -15.29 13.47 -12.13
CA LYS A 50 -16.73 13.45 -11.89
C LYS A 50 -17.34 12.46 -12.87
N PHE A 51 -18.13 11.55 -12.36
CA PHE A 51 -18.96 10.66 -13.18
C PHE A 51 -20.40 10.82 -12.69
N VAL A 52 -21.36 10.70 -13.62
CA VAL A 52 -22.78 10.87 -13.34
C VAL A 52 -23.45 9.52 -13.52
N VAL A 53 -24.10 9.02 -12.47
CA VAL A 53 -24.83 7.75 -12.49
C VAL A 53 -26.32 8.05 -12.39
N ARG A 54 -27.12 7.38 -13.21
CA ARG A 54 -28.58 7.42 -13.10
C ARG A 54 -29.02 6.30 -12.15
N LEU A 55 -29.84 6.66 -11.16
CA LEU A 55 -30.40 5.76 -10.19
C LEU A 55 -31.92 5.88 -10.22
N THR A 56 -32.64 4.80 -9.94
CA THR A 56 -34.07 4.89 -9.67
C THR A 56 -34.30 5.67 -8.36
N PRO A 57 -35.47 6.29 -8.16
CA PRO A 57 -35.80 6.98 -6.92
C PRO A 57 -35.61 6.11 -5.67
N GLU A 58 -35.95 4.82 -5.75
CA GLU A 58 -35.84 3.84 -4.68
C GLU A 58 -34.37 3.58 -4.32
N ALA A 59 -33.53 3.35 -5.34
CA ALA A 59 -32.09 3.13 -5.13
C ALA A 59 -31.40 4.38 -4.55
N HIS A 60 -31.78 5.57 -5.03
CA HIS A 60 -31.28 6.82 -4.49
C HIS A 60 -31.70 7.01 -3.01
N ARG A 61 -32.95 6.71 -2.68
CA ARG A 61 -33.46 6.78 -1.30
C ARG A 61 -32.72 5.83 -0.39
N GLN A 62 -32.55 4.58 -0.80
CA GLN A 62 -31.85 3.58 0.00
C GLN A 62 -30.40 4.00 0.27
N LEU A 63 -29.68 4.44 -0.78
CA LEU A 63 -28.32 4.93 -0.64
C LEU A 63 -28.21 6.14 0.30
N ALA A 64 -29.18 7.06 0.25
CA ALA A 64 -29.21 8.23 1.12
C ALA A 64 -29.45 7.87 2.60
N LEU A 65 -30.34 6.91 2.88
CA LEU A 65 -30.60 6.42 4.22
C LEU A 65 -29.35 5.75 4.81
N GLU A 66 -28.74 4.83 4.07
CA GLU A 66 -27.54 4.12 4.51
C GLU A 66 -26.36 5.07 4.77
N ALA A 67 -26.18 6.08 3.91
CA ALA A 67 -25.15 7.10 4.11
C ALA A 67 -25.39 7.91 5.39
N ALA A 68 -26.65 8.24 5.69
CA ALA A 68 -27.02 8.95 6.91
C ALA A 68 -26.79 8.10 8.17
N GLU A 69 -27.15 6.81 8.13
CA GLU A 69 -26.91 5.85 9.21
C GLU A 69 -25.42 5.70 9.53
N GLN A 70 -24.59 5.62 8.49
CA GLN A 70 -23.13 5.53 8.62
C GLN A 70 -22.45 6.88 8.90
N ARG A 71 -23.21 7.99 8.90
CA ARG A 71 -22.72 9.37 9.04
C ARG A 71 -21.63 9.72 8.03
N VAL A 72 -21.78 9.28 6.79
CA VAL A 72 -20.88 9.58 5.67
C VAL A 72 -21.62 10.34 4.58
N SER A 73 -20.87 10.97 3.67
CA SER A 73 -21.49 11.59 2.50
C SER A 73 -21.98 10.52 1.51
N LEU A 74 -23.03 10.84 0.77
CA LEU A 74 -23.57 9.99 -0.30
C LEU A 74 -22.48 9.59 -1.30
N ASN A 75 -21.64 10.55 -1.70
CA ASN A 75 -20.53 10.31 -2.63
C ASN A 75 -19.51 9.33 -2.07
N ARG A 76 -19.22 9.37 -0.77
CA ARG A 76 -18.26 8.45 -0.14
C ARG A 76 -18.78 7.02 -0.15
N LEU A 77 -20.06 6.82 0.19
CA LEU A 77 -20.68 5.49 0.17
C LEU A 77 -20.85 4.96 -1.28
N ALA A 78 -21.21 5.84 -2.22
CA ALA A 78 -21.28 5.46 -3.63
C ALA A 78 -19.90 5.05 -4.18
N ALA A 79 -18.86 5.82 -3.86
CA ALA A 79 -17.49 5.52 -4.29
C ALA A 79 -16.99 4.19 -3.71
N SER A 80 -17.24 3.90 -2.42
CA SER A 80 -16.82 2.64 -1.82
C SER A 80 -17.49 1.43 -2.47
N ARG A 81 -18.77 1.54 -2.87
CA ARG A 81 -19.48 0.48 -3.58
C ARG A 81 -18.99 0.27 -5.02
N LEU A 82 -18.67 1.35 -5.74
CA LEU A 82 -18.21 1.27 -7.13
C LEU A 82 -16.82 0.66 -7.28
N VAL A 83 -15.95 0.83 -6.29
CA VAL A 83 -14.61 0.23 -6.27
C VAL A 83 -14.66 -1.29 -5.99
N GLY A 84 -15.80 -1.79 -5.50
CA GLY A 84 -15.98 -3.19 -5.09
C GLY A 84 -15.43 -3.40 -3.68
N ALA A 85 -16.31 -3.30 -2.69
CA ALA A 85 -16.07 -3.78 -1.32
C ALA A 85 -16.99 -4.97 -1.06
#